data_AF-A0A497Q9J8-F1
#
_entry.id   AF-A0A497Q9J8-F1
#
_cell.length_a   1.000
_cell.length_b   1.000
_cell.length_c   1.000
_cell.angle_alpha   90.00
_cell.angle_beta   90.00
_cell.angle_gamma   90.00
#
_symmetry.space_group_name_H-M   'P 1'
#
loop_
_entity.id
_entity.type
_entity.pdbx_description
1 polymer ?
#
loop_
_entity_poly.entity_id
_entity_poly.type
_entity_poly.pdbx_seq_one_letter_code
_entity_poly.pdbx_strand_id
1 'polypeptide(L)'
;KVETCMDTFNEIGINGVPLICALNKIDLVDEEEIGRKTALVVDCVEEAAPISAMHGTNLESLLAAIERHLPSLARYRLVIPYGDDSMSLLSWVHDNARVLSEEFNSDSIEVMAHLSQEVAQRLFKMLPAGALTRME
;
A
#
# COMPACT_ATOMS: atom_id res chain seq x y z
N LYS A 1 14.70 -13.29 -16.17
CA LYS A 1 13.61 -12.28 -16.29
C LYS A 1 13.17 -11.80 -14.92
N VAL A 2 12.77 -12.68 -14.00
CA VAL A 2 12.38 -12.28 -12.63
C VAL A 2 13.53 -11.65 -11.86
N GLU A 3 14.71 -12.28 -11.90
CA GLU A 3 15.95 -11.75 -11.28
C GLU A 3 16.29 -10.33 -11.74
N THR A 4 16.26 -10.08 -13.06
CA THR A 4 16.51 -8.75 -13.65
C THR A 4 15.51 -7.68 -13.17
N CYS A 5 14.24 -8.04 -12.99
CA CYS A 5 13.26 -7.12 -12.42
C CYS A 5 13.57 -6.82 -10.95
N MET A 6 14.00 -7.83 -10.19
CA MET A 6 14.34 -7.68 -8.78
C MET A 6 15.56 -6.78 -8.58
N ASP A 7 16.57 -6.90 -9.45
CA ASP A 7 17.72 -5.99 -9.45
C ASP A 7 17.28 -4.54 -9.67
N THR A 8 16.35 -4.32 -10.62
CA THR A 8 15.80 -2.99 -10.88
C THR A 8 15.04 -2.47 -9.66
N PHE A 9 14.21 -3.29 -9.01
CA PHE A 9 13.45 -2.90 -7.81
C PHE A 9 14.37 -2.51 -6.64
N ASN A 10 15.45 -3.26 -6.45
CA ASN A 10 16.48 -2.93 -5.47
C ASN A 10 17.16 -1.58 -5.78
N GLU A 11 17.47 -1.31 -7.06
CA GLU A 11 18.08 -0.05 -7.50
C GLU A 11 17.17 1.17 -7.25
N ILE A 12 15.86 1.02 -7.47
CA ILE A 12 14.89 2.11 -7.22
C ILE A 12 14.39 2.17 -5.78
N GLY A 13 14.95 1.34 -4.88
CA GLY A 13 14.68 1.38 -3.45
C GLY A 13 13.28 0.93 -3.05
N ILE A 14 12.63 0.06 -3.84
CA ILE A 14 11.40 -0.64 -3.46
C ILE A 14 11.78 -1.77 -2.50
N ASN A 15 12.31 -1.40 -1.33
CA ASN A 15 12.64 -2.33 -0.26
C ASN A 15 11.48 -2.32 0.74
N GLY A 16 10.87 -3.49 0.98
CA GLY A 16 9.82 -3.67 1.98
C GLY A 16 8.38 -3.47 1.48
N VAL A 17 8.17 -3.33 0.16
CA VAL A 17 6.83 -3.40 -0.43
C VAL A 17 6.51 -4.86 -0.76
N PRO A 18 5.37 -5.41 -0.31
CA PRO A 18 5.00 -6.79 -0.63
C PRO A 18 4.83 -6.96 -2.14
N LEU A 19 5.47 -7.98 -2.69
CA LEU A 19 5.52 -8.29 -4.11
C LEU A 19 4.68 -9.54 -4.41
N ILE A 20 3.68 -9.38 -5.28
CA ILE A 20 2.87 -10.50 -5.76
C ILE A 20 3.18 -10.72 -7.24
N CYS A 21 3.57 -11.95 -7.60
CA CYS A 21 3.86 -12.30 -8.99
C CYS A 21 2.63 -12.92 -9.68
N ALA A 22 2.03 -12.21 -10.62
CA ALA A 22 0.99 -12.77 -11.48
C ALA A 22 1.63 -13.55 -12.65
N LEU A 23 1.60 -14.89 -12.59
CA LEU A 23 2.01 -15.76 -13.67
C LEU A 23 0.87 -15.83 -14.71
N ASN A 24 0.86 -14.85 -15.60
CA ASN A 24 -0.20 -14.70 -16.60
C ASN A 24 -0.04 -15.66 -17.80
N LYS A 25 -1.15 -15.91 -18.49
CA LYS A 25 -1.30 -16.77 -19.68
C LYS A 25 -1.22 -18.27 -19.39
N ILE A 26 -1.77 -18.71 -18.26
CA ILE A 26 -1.83 -20.14 -17.94
C ILE A 26 -2.65 -20.96 -18.93
N ASP A 27 -3.51 -20.31 -19.72
CA ASP A 27 -4.27 -20.94 -20.83
C ASP A 27 -3.39 -21.51 -21.95
N LEU A 28 -2.11 -21.14 -22.01
CA LEU A 28 -1.16 -21.62 -23.03
C LEU A 28 -0.27 -22.77 -22.55
N VAL A 29 -0.41 -23.23 -21.31
CA VAL A 29 0.46 -24.22 -20.68
C VAL A 29 -0.34 -25.23 -19.87
N ASP A 30 0.25 -26.39 -19.59
CA ASP A 30 -0.35 -27.42 -18.75
C ASP A 30 -0.07 -27.17 -17.25
N GLU A 31 -0.76 -27.93 -16.39
CA GLU A 31 -0.63 -27.81 -14.93
C GLU A 31 0.79 -28.11 -14.42
N GLU A 32 1.51 -29.02 -15.08
CA GLU A 32 2.90 -29.36 -14.70
C GLU A 32 3.83 -28.17 -14.94
N GLU A 33 3.72 -27.52 -16.09
CA GLU A 33 4.50 -26.33 -16.44
C GLU A 33 4.11 -25.11 -15.58
N ILE A 34 2.82 -24.97 -15.21
CA ILE A 34 2.37 -23.95 -14.24
C ILE A 34 3.05 -24.18 -12.88
N GLY A 35 3.02 -25.42 -12.38
CA GLY A 35 3.65 -25.78 -11.11
C GLY A 35 5.15 -25.50 -11.12
N ARG A 36 5.84 -25.94 -12.19
CA ARG A 36 7.28 -25.70 -12.37
C ARG A 36 7.61 -24.20 -12.39
N LYS A 37 6.85 -23.38 -13.12
CA LYS A 37 7.07 -21.93 -13.17
C LYS A 37 6.78 -21.23 -11.85
N THR A 38 5.76 -21.69 -11.13
CA THR A 38 5.41 -21.18 -9.80
C THR A 38 6.54 -21.43 -8.81
N ALA A 39 7.11 -22.63 -8.80
CA ALA A 39 8.24 -22.99 -7.95
C ALA A 39 9.50 -22.14 -8.21
N LEU A 40 9.70 -21.64 -9.43
CA LEU A 40 10.85 -20.80 -9.76
C LEU A 40 10.75 -19.37 -9.21
N VAL A 41 9.57 -18.91 -8.82
CA VAL A 41 9.35 -17.51 -8.41
C VAL A 41 8.97 -17.37 -6.95
N VAL A 42 8.45 -18.42 -6.32
CA VAL A 42 7.96 -18.40 -4.94
C VAL A 42 9.05 -18.03 -3.91
N ASP A 43 10.33 -18.28 -4.22
CA ASP A 43 11.44 -17.92 -3.34
C ASP A 43 11.82 -16.42 -3.41
N CYS A 44 11.29 -15.69 -4.39
CA CYS A 44 11.61 -14.28 -4.63
C CYS A 44 10.46 -13.32 -4.33
N VAL A 45 9.26 -13.85 -4.05
CA VAL A 45 8.03 -13.07 -3.88
C VAL A 45 7.20 -13.64 -2.75
N GLU A 46 6.34 -12.82 -2.14
CA GLU A 46 5.49 -13.24 -1.04
C GLU A 46 4.39 -14.20 -1.50
N GLU A 47 3.89 -14.01 -2.73
CA GLU A 47 2.86 -14.86 -3.31
C GLU A 47 2.94 -14.88 -4.85
N ALA A 48 2.71 -16.05 -5.43
CA ALA A 48 2.63 -16.26 -6.87
C ALA A 48 1.22 -16.69 -7.27
N ALA A 49 0.61 -15.94 -8.19
CA ALA A 49 -0.76 -16.13 -8.65
C ALA A 49 -0.78 -16.55 -10.13
N PRO A 50 -0.97 -17.85 -10.44
CA PRO A 50 -1.18 -18.31 -11.81
C PRO A 50 -2.57 -17.87 -12.32
N ILE A 51 -2.61 -17.04 -13.37
CA ILE A 51 -3.84 -16.46 -13.93
C ILE A 51 -3.91 -16.57 -15.45
N SER A 52 -5.13 -16.48 -15.99
CA SER A 52 -5.35 -16.10 -17.40
C SER A 52 -6.17 -14.83 -17.44
N ALA A 53 -5.52 -13.69 -17.68
CA ALA A 53 -6.23 -12.42 -17.79
C ALA A 53 -7.20 -12.39 -18.99
N MET A 54 -6.90 -13.12 -20.07
CA MET A 54 -7.76 -13.20 -21.25
C MET A 54 -9.07 -13.94 -20.97
N HIS A 55 -9.03 -14.97 -20.14
CA HIS A 55 -10.18 -15.80 -19.81
C HIS A 55 -10.80 -15.48 -18.44
N GLY A 56 -10.20 -14.58 -17.67
CA GLY A 56 -10.63 -14.27 -16.30
C GLY A 56 -10.30 -15.36 -15.28
N THR A 57 -9.46 -16.34 -15.64
CA THR A 57 -9.14 -17.47 -14.77
C THR A 57 -8.28 -17.02 -13.59
N ASN A 58 -8.69 -17.42 -12.38
CA ASN A 58 -8.01 -17.16 -11.10
C ASN A 58 -7.83 -15.67 -10.73
N LEU A 59 -8.56 -14.75 -11.36
CA LEU A 59 -8.49 -13.32 -11.01
C LEU A 59 -8.95 -13.05 -9.57
N GLU A 60 -9.98 -13.75 -9.10
CA GLU A 60 -10.44 -13.66 -7.70
C GLU A 60 -9.35 -14.07 -6.70
N SER A 61 -8.56 -15.09 -7.04
CA SER A 61 -7.43 -15.53 -6.21
C SER A 61 -6.33 -14.46 -6.15
N LEU A 62 -6.02 -13.84 -7.29
CA LEU A 62 -5.08 -12.72 -7.34
C LEU A 62 -5.59 -11.52 -6.54
N LEU A 63 -6.88 -11.19 -6.62
CA LEU A 63 -7.49 -10.12 -5.83
C LEU A 63 -7.38 -10.41 -4.32
N ALA A 64 -7.72 -11.63 -3.88
CA ALA A 64 -7.60 -12.03 -2.50
C ALA A 64 -6.14 -12.01 -1.99
N ALA A 65 -5.17 -12.35 -2.85
CA ALA A 65 -3.75 -12.20 -2.55
C ALA A 65 -3.40 -10.72 -2.32
N ILE A 66 -3.80 -9.83 -3.24
CA ILE A 66 -3.59 -8.39 -3.10
C ILE A 66 -4.21 -7.87 -1.81
N GLU A 67 -5.46 -8.22 -1.52
CA GLU A 67 -6.17 -7.79 -0.31
C GLU A 67 -5.46 -8.19 0.99
N ARG A 68 -4.85 -9.38 1.05
CA ARG A 68 -4.10 -9.84 2.23
C ARG A 68 -2.81 -9.07 2.47
N HIS A 69 -2.20 -8.55 1.40
CA HIS A 69 -0.93 -7.83 1.46
C HIS A 69 -1.09 -6.31 1.45
N LEU A 70 -2.31 -5.80 1.19
CA LEU A 70 -2.59 -4.37 1.30
C LEU A 70 -2.40 -3.91 2.76
N PRO A 71 -1.73 -2.77 2.98
CA PRO A 71 -1.55 -2.25 4.33
C PRO A 71 -2.92 -1.93 4.94
N SER A 72 -3.13 -2.36 6.19
CA SER A 72 -4.34 -2.00 6.93
C SER A 72 -4.40 -0.48 7.08
N LEU A 73 -5.48 0.11 6.59
CA LEU A 73 -5.78 1.52 6.79
C LEU A 73 -6.71 1.66 7.98
N ALA A 74 -6.37 2.53 8.92
CA ALA A 74 -7.24 2.91 10.03
C ALA A 74 -7.66 4.36 9.88
N ARG A 75 -8.82 4.70 10.44
CA ARG A 75 -9.32 6.07 10.42
C ARG A 75 -8.66 6.87 11.54
N TYR A 76 -8.14 8.04 11.20
CA TYR A 76 -7.54 8.96 12.15
C TYR A 76 -8.18 10.34 12.07
N ARG A 77 -8.21 10.99 13.23
CA ARG A 77 -8.50 12.40 13.41
C ARG A 77 -7.20 13.13 13.68
N LEU A 78 -6.91 14.13 12.86
CA LEU A 78 -5.75 15.00 12.98
C LEU A 78 -6.22 16.41 13.34
N VAL A 79 -5.56 17.03 14.30
CA VAL A 79 -5.77 18.44 14.68
C VAL A 79 -4.48 19.20 14.39
N ILE A 80 -4.49 19.99 13.33
CA ILE A 80 -3.33 20.77 12.88
C ILE A 80 -3.54 22.22 13.36
N PRO A 81 -2.82 22.70 14.39
CA PRO A 81 -2.92 24.10 14.81
C PRO A 81 -2.39 25.02 13.71
N TYR A 82 -2.89 26.25 13.63
CA TYR A 82 -2.32 27.24 12.72
C TYR A 82 -0.91 27.67 13.17
N GLY A 83 0.00 27.77 12.21
CA GLY A 83 1.40 28.09 12.38
C GLY A 83 2.13 28.04 11.03
N ASP A 84 3.43 28.27 11.04
CA ASP A 84 4.22 28.39 9.80
C ASP A 84 4.24 27.08 8.98
N ASP A 85 4.12 25.92 9.63
CA ASP A 85 4.18 24.60 8.99
C ASP A 85 2.81 23.99 8.66
N SER A 86 1.70 24.63 9.02
CA SER A 86 0.36 24.00 8.94
C SER A 86 -0.04 23.65 7.51
N MET A 87 0.23 24.54 6.55
CA MET A 87 -0.08 24.30 5.13
C MET A 87 0.82 23.22 4.53
N SER A 88 2.10 23.17 4.93
CA SER A 88 3.04 22.13 4.53
C SER A 88 2.61 20.76 5.06
N LEU A 89 2.15 20.69 6.31
CA LEU A 89 1.62 19.47 6.91
C LEU A 89 0.32 19.02 6.24
N LEU A 90 -0.60 19.94 5.96
CA LEU A 90 -1.85 19.63 5.26
C LEU A 90 -1.58 19.06 3.86
N SER A 91 -0.70 19.70 3.09
CA SER A 91 -0.27 19.20 1.78
C SER A 91 0.35 17.80 1.89
N TRP A 92 1.22 17.59 2.87
CA TRP A 92 1.85 16.29 3.09
C TRP A 92 0.82 15.21 3.41
N VAL A 93 -0.21 15.53 4.20
CA VAL A 93 -1.32 14.61 4.49
C VAL A 93 -2.10 14.29 3.21
N HIS A 94 -2.39 15.27 2.35
CA HIS A 94 -3.03 14.98 1.05
C HIS A 94 -2.20 14.03 0.17
N ASP A 95 -0.88 14.16 0.19
CA ASP A 95 0.01 13.35 -0.63
C ASP A 95 0.20 11.92 -0.09
N ASN A 96 0.06 11.72 1.23
CA ASN A 96 0.41 10.46 1.90
C ASN A 96 -0.78 9.75 2.56
N ALA A 97 -1.98 10.32 2.47
CA ALA A 97 -3.18 9.78 3.08
C ALA A 97 -4.41 9.93 2.19
N ARG A 98 -5.43 9.12 2.46
CA ARG A 98 -6.76 9.34 1.88
C ARG A 98 -7.56 10.24 2.81
N VAL A 99 -7.61 11.53 2.49
CA VAL A 99 -8.43 12.52 3.21
C VAL A 99 -9.92 12.24 2.97
N LEU A 100 -10.69 12.22 4.06
CA LEU A 100 -12.14 12.04 4.08
C LEU A 100 -12.87 13.39 4.22
N SER A 101 -12.35 14.28 5.06
CA SER A 101 -12.92 15.61 5.29
C SER A 101 -11.91 16.53 5.97
N GLU A 102 -12.16 17.83 5.84
CA GLU A 102 -11.35 18.91 6.41
C GLU A 102 -12.28 20.00 6.93
N GLU A 103 -12.09 20.38 8.19
CA GLU A 103 -12.85 21.43 8.86
C GLU A 103 -11.89 22.50 9.39
N PHE A 104 -12.07 23.73 8.90
CA PHE A 104 -11.27 24.88 9.30
C PHE A 104 -11.96 25.56 10.48
N ASN A 105 -11.38 25.41 11.66
CA ASN A 105 -11.84 26.06 12.88
C ASN A 105 -11.07 27.38 13.12
N SER A 106 -11.43 28.09 14.19
CA SER A 106 -10.82 29.36 14.58
C SER A 106 -9.32 29.24 14.87
N ASP A 107 -8.91 28.12 15.48
CA ASP A 107 -7.57 27.92 16.04
C ASP A 107 -6.79 26.77 15.36
N SER A 108 -7.47 25.92 14.58
CA SER A 108 -6.89 24.72 13.97
C SER A 108 -7.66 24.23 12.75
N ILE A 109 -7.04 23.31 12.01
CA ILE A 109 -7.64 22.53 10.93
C ILE A 109 -7.82 21.10 11.43
N GLU A 110 -9.05 20.62 11.41
CA GLU A 110 -9.37 19.24 11.73
C GLU A 110 -9.47 18.41 10.45
N VAL A 111 -8.67 17.35 10.35
CA VAL A 111 -8.64 16.48 9.17
C VAL A 111 -9.02 15.06 9.59
N MET A 112 -9.96 14.47 8.88
CA MET A 112 -10.23 13.03 8.98
C MET A 112 -9.60 12.33 7.78
N ALA A 113 -8.79 11.30 8.03
CA ALA A 113 -8.11 10.57 6.96
C ALA A 113 -7.95 9.08 7.27
N HIS A 114 -7.84 8.26 6.23
CA HIS A 114 -7.35 6.90 6.33
C HIS A 114 -5.84 6.87 6.18
N LEU A 115 -5.15 6.38 7.22
CA LEU A 115 -3.70 6.30 7.28
C LEU A 115 -3.25 4.85 7.39
N SER A 116 -2.15 4.51 6.71
CA SER A 116 -1.40 3.30 7.02
C SER A 116 -0.66 3.48 8.36
N GLN A 117 -0.26 2.38 8.98
CA GLN A 117 0.48 2.40 10.23
C GLN A 117 1.78 3.22 10.12
N GLU A 118 2.49 3.11 9.00
CA GLU A 118 3.74 3.85 8.76
C GLU A 118 3.53 5.36 8.67
N VAL A 119 2.50 5.79 7.93
CA VAL A 119 2.14 7.21 7.79
C VAL A 119 1.70 7.78 9.14
N ALA A 120 0.88 7.04 9.90
CA ALA A 120 0.45 7.45 11.24
C ALA A 120 1.64 7.60 12.21
N GLN A 121 2.61 6.67 12.18
CA GLN A 121 3.83 6.79 12.99
C GLN A 121 4.69 7.99 12.60
N ARG A 122 4.78 8.31 11.31
CA ARG A 122 5.50 9.48 10.83
C ARG A 122 4.84 10.77 11.29
N LEU A 123 3.51 10.86 11.20
CA LEU A 123 2.74 12.00 11.71
C LEU A 123 2.86 12.16 13.22
N PHE A 124 2.87 11.07 13.98
CA PHE A 124 3.05 11.12 15.44
C PHE A 124 4.38 11.75 15.86
N LYS A 125 5.42 11.65 15.02
CA LYS A 125 6.73 12.30 15.26
C LYS A 125 6.75 13.78 14.89
N MET A 126 5.91 14.19 13.93
CA MET A 126 5.87 15.55 13.40
C MET A 126 4.89 16.44 14.17
N LEU A 127 3.86 15.85 14.76
CA LEU A 127 2.80 16.56 15.47
C LEU A 127 3.00 16.53 16.99
N PRO A 128 2.50 17.56 17.71
CA PRO A 128 2.48 17.55 19.17
C PRO A 128 1.61 16.41 19.72
N ALA A 129 1.94 15.95 20.93
CA ALA A 129 1.21 14.87 21.59
C ALA A 129 -0.29 15.20 21.71
N GLY A 130 -1.15 14.25 21.28
CA GLY A 130 -2.62 14.40 21.32
C GLY A 130 -3.25 14.98 20.06
N ALA A 131 -2.47 15.47 19.09
CA ALA A 131 -2.98 15.98 17.81
C ALA A 131 -3.42 14.88 16.83
N LEU A 132 -3.02 13.62 17.06
CA LEU A 132 -3.39 12.47 16.23
C LEU A 132 -4.14 11.43 17.08
N THR A 133 -5.40 11.17 16.74
CA THR A 133 -6.24 10.20 17.45
C THR A 133 -6.76 9.15 16.47
N ARG A 134 -6.56 7.87 16.78
CA ARG A 134 -7.15 6.77 16.01
C ARG A 134 -8.63 6.66 16.36
N MET A 135 -9.50 6.64 15.35
CA MET A 135 -10.95 6.59 15.52
C MET A 135 -11.54 5.19 15.40
N GLU A 136 -10.95 4.32 14.57
CA GLU A 136 -11.17 2.86 14.45
C GLU A 136 -10.15 2.27 13.47
#